data_AF-A0A7J0D4D1-F1
#
_entry.id   AF-A0A7J0D4D1-F1
#
_cell.length_a   1.000
_cell.length_b   1.000
_cell.length_c   1.000
_cell.angle_alpha   90.00
_cell.angle_beta   90.00
_cell.angle_gamma   90.00
#
_symmetry.space_group_name_H-M   'P 1'
#
loop_
_entity.id
_entity.type
_entity.pdbx_description
1 polymer ?
#
loop_
_entity_poly.entity_id
_entity_poly.type
_entity_poly.pdbx_seq_one_letter_code
_entity_poly.pdbx_strand_id
1 'polypeptide(L)'
;MIDPDEMAADYARVFAARRPQSRLGLVAAVCGADALAVAGWDGPVNYDNDTAKYAAVVRDWGRRFGARVVAVGSDTLHLSVAAPPTRTEEALLVAAEHFAFCPDIIWQGAHPHTLAAYAERITDLNCWEFWWD
;
A
#
# COMPACT_ATOMS: atom_id res chain seq x y z
N MET A 1 -3.66 -18.56 7.58
CA MET A 1 -3.07 -17.30 7.09
C MET A 1 -2.73 -17.55 5.64
N ILE A 2 -3.19 -16.68 4.74
CA ILE A 2 -2.86 -16.81 3.31
C ILE A 2 -1.36 -16.52 3.15
N ASP A 3 -0.68 -17.23 2.25
CA ASP A 3 0.71 -16.94 1.93
C ASP A 3 0.82 -15.53 1.32
N PRO A 4 1.68 -14.64 1.86
CA PRO A 4 1.80 -13.28 1.34
C PRO A 4 2.20 -13.17 -0.12
N ASP A 5 3.02 -14.10 -0.61
CA ASP A 5 3.53 -14.07 -1.96
C ASP A 5 2.48 -14.64 -2.94
N GLU A 6 1.67 -15.62 -2.49
CA GLU A 6 0.49 -16.09 -3.24
C GLU A 6 -0.56 -14.96 -3.39
N MET A 7 -0.90 -14.28 -2.30
CA MET A 7 -1.82 -13.14 -2.32
C MET A 7 -1.30 -12.01 -3.23
N ALA A 8 0.00 -11.72 -3.18
CA ALA A 8 0.62 -10.73 -4.05
C ALA A 8 0.55 -11.13 -5.53
N ALA A 9 0.82 -12.41 -5.84
CA ALA A 9 0.74 -12.91 -7.20
C ALA A 9 -0.68 -12.83 -7.76
N ASP A 10 -1.70 -13.15 -6.96
CA ASP A 10 -3.10 -13.04 -7.36
C ASP A 10 -3.51 -11.58 -7.59
N TYR A 11 -3.16 -10.67 -6.68
CA TYR A 11 -3.45 -9.25 -6.87
C TYR A 11 -2.72 -8.69 -8.10
N ALA A 12 -1.45 -9.06 -8.32
CA ALA A 12 -0.68 -8.63 -9.49
C ALA A 12 -1.32 -9.08 -10.82
N ARG A 13 -1.87 -10.31 -10.89
CA ARG A 13 -2.60 -10.79 -12.07
C ARG A 13 -3.84 -9.94 -12.34
N VAL A 14 -4.65 -9.67 -11.32
CA VAL A 14 -5.85 -8.83 -11.43
C VAL A 14 -5.49 -7.40 -11.83
N PHE A 15 -4.43 -6.85 -11.23
CA PHE A 15 -3.93 -5.51 -11.51
C PHE A 15 -3.51 -5.37 -12.99
N ALA A 16 -2.66 -6.29 -13.47
CA ALA A 16 -2.16 -6.28 -14.85
C ALA A 16 -3.29 -6.46 -15.89
N ALA A 17 -4.26 -7.34 -15.61
CA ALA A 17 -5.42 -7.54 -16.48
C ALA A 17 -6.28 -6.29 -16.66
N ARG A 18 -6.37 -5.44 -15.62
CA ARG A 18 -7.11 -4.17 -15.65
C ARG A 18 -6.30 -3.00 -16.21
N ARG A 19 -4.96 -3.12 -16.27
CA ARG A 19 -4.04 -2.05 -16.70
C ARG A 19 -3.01 -2.63 -17.69
N PRO A 20 -3.41 -2.94 -18.94
CA PRO A 20 -2.54 -3.62 -19.91
C PRO A 20 -1.30 -2.80 -20.32
N GLN A 21 -1.32 -1.48 -20.09
CA GLN A 21 -0.19 -0.57 -20.29
C GLN A 21 0.87 -0.60 -19.17
N SER A 22 0.62 -1.28 -18.05
CA SER A 22 1.61 -1.43 -16.97
C SER A 22 2.85 -2.18 -17.45
N ARG A 23 4.02 -1.80 -16.94
CA ARG A 23 5.31 -2.42 -17.28
C ARG A 23 5.88 -3.15 -16.08
N LEU A 24 6.56 -4.27 -16.32
CA LEU A 24 7.32 -4.97 -15.29
C LEU A 24 8.67 -4.29 -15.10
N GLY A 25 9.00 -3.97 -13.84
CA GLY A 25 10.32 -3.53 -13.43
C GLY A 25 11.04 -4.61 -12.63
N LEU A 26 12.36 -4.71 -12.77
CA LEU A 26 13.19 -5.59 -11.96
C LEU A 26 14.31 -4.77 -11.34
N VAL A 27 14.46 -4.89 -10.02
CA VAL A 27 15.51 -4.23 -9.27
C VAL A 27 16.08 -5.21 -8.24
N ALA A 28 17.40 -5.17 -8.04
CA ALA A 28 18.02 -5.93 -6.97
C ALA A 28 17.75 -5.22 -5.64
N ALA A 29 17.05 -5.90 -4.73
CA ALA A 29 16.71 -5.38 -3.42
C ALA A 29 16.78 -6.49 -2.36
N VAL A 30 17.02 -6.11 -1.10
CA VAL A 30 17.09 -7.05 0.03
C VAL A 30 15.71 -7.63 0.35
N CYS A 31 14.65 -6.84 0.17
CA CYS A 31 13.26 -7.29 0.25
C CYS A 31 12.34 -6.45 -0.65
N GLY A 32 11.08 -6.88 -0.79
CA GLY A 32 10.10 -6.19 -1.65
C GLY A 32 9.80 -4.74 -1.22
N ALA A 33 9.92 -4.39 0.06
CA ALA A 33 9.75 -3.01 0.50
C ALA A 33 10.93 -2.12 0.07
N ASP A 34 12.16 -2.65 0.08
CA ASP A 34 13.36 -1.94 -0.39
C ASP A 34 13.35 -1.70 -1.89
N ALA A 35 12.62 -2.52 -2.65
CA ALA A 35 12.44 -2.28 -4.07
C ALA A 35 11.84 -0.89 -4.34
N LEU A 36 11.01 -0.33 -3.44
CA LEU A 36 10.50 1.04 -3.57
C LEU A 36 11.62 2.08 -3.62
N ALA A 37 12.59 1.97 -2.70
CA ALA A 37 13.69 2.91 -2.60
C ALA A 37 14.73 2.70 -3.71
N VAL A 38 15.01 1.45 -4.09
CA VAL A 38 16.07 1.15 -5.07
C VAL A 38 15.59 1.30 -6.52
N ALA A 39 14.28 1.19 -6.78
CA ALA A 39 13.73 1.33 -8.14
C ALA A 39 13.87 2.76 -8.70
N GLY A 40 14.30 3.74 -7.89
CA GLY A 40 14.37 5.15 -8.30
C GLY A 40 13.00 5.81 -8.37
N TRP A 41 12.05 5.34 -7.54
CA TRP A 41 10.78 6.05 -7.36
C TRP A 41 11.03 7.29 -6.49
N ASP A 42 10.75 8.47 -7.05
CA ASP A 42 10.93 9.76 -6.37
C ASP A 42 9.93 9.99 -5.22
N GLY A 43 9.03 9.04 -4.97
CA GLY A 43 8.06 9.08 -3.90
C GLY A 43 6.87 9.99 -4.23
N PRO A 44 6.05 10.32 -3.22
CA PRO A 44 4.95 11.26 -3.38
C PRO A 44 5.50 12.69 -3.35
N VAL A 45 6.17 13.11 -4.43
CA VAL A 45 6.93 14.36 -4.53
C VAL A 45 6.16 15.64 -4.14
N ASN A 46 4.82 15.62 -4.20
CA ASN A 46 3.97 16.72 -3.75
C ASN A 46 3.82 16.80 -2.21
N TYR A 47 4.26 15.76 -1.49
CA TYR A 47 4.07 15.59 -0.05
C TYR A 47 5.38 15.34 0.72
N ASP A 48 6.20 14.36 0.31
CA ASP A 48 7.54 14.09 0.85
C ASP A 48 8.38 13.37 -0.23
N ASN A 49 9.70 13.47 -0.19
CA ASN A 49 10.62 12.83 -1.14
C ASN A 49 11.61 11.86 -0.48
N ASP A 50 11.46 11.57 0.82
CA ASP A 50 12.26 10.57 1.51
C ASP A 50 11.68 9.16 1.30
N THR A 51 11.93 8.56 0.13
CA THR A 51 11.47 7.21 -0.22
C THR A 51 11.90 6.15 0.80
N ALA A 52 12.99 6.37 1.56
CA ALA A 52 13.43 5.43 2.59
C ALA A 52 12.46 5.35 3.77
N LYS A 53 11.79 6.47 4.15
CA LYS A 53 10.71 6.44 5.15
C LYS A 53 9.53 5.58 4.68
N TYR A 54 9.12 5.74 3.42
CA TYR A 54 8.02 4.97 2.85
C TYR A 54 8.35 3.47 2.81
N ALA A 55 9.56 3.13 2.36
CA ALA A 55 10.04 1.75 2.38
C ALA A 55 10.10 1.17 3.81
N ALA A 56 10.45 1.97 4.82
CA ALA A 56 10.46 1.54 6.22
C ALA A 56 9.05 1.20 6.73
N VAL A 57 8.05 2.05 6.45
CA VAL A 57 6.65 1.79 6.83
C VAL A 57 6.11 0.56 6.11
N VAL A 58 6.33 0.43 4.79
CA VAL A 58 5.91 -0.74 4.01
C VAL A 58 6.58 -2.02 4.51
N ARG A 59 7.83 -1.95 4.97
CA ARG A 59 8.51 -3.09 5.60
C ARG A 59 7.84 -3.50 6.91
N ASP A 60 7.44 -2.55 7.75
CA ASP A 60 6.72 -2.86 8.99
C ASP A 60 5.36 -3.52 8.71
N TRP A 61 4.60 -2.98 7.76
CA TRP A 61 3.37 -3.60 7.29
C TRP A 61 3.59 -4.97 6.66
N GLY A 62 4.70 -5.16 5.95
CA GLY A 62 5.14 -6.46 5.42
C GLY A 62 5.30 -7.51 6.52
N ARG A 63 5.82 -7.10 7.69
CA ARG A 63 5.99 -7.97 8.86
C ARG A 63 4.69 -8.23 9.62
N ARG A 64 3.82 -7.22 9.74
CA ARG A 64 2.57 -7.30 10.55
C ARG A 64 1.40 -7.93 9.80
N PHE A 65 1.24 -7.58 8.52
CA PHE A 65 0.05 -7.87 7.72
C PHE A 65 0.35 -8.68 6.45
N GLY A 66 1.63 -9.04 6.24
CA GLY A 66 2.05 -9.68 5.00
C GLY A 66 1.92 -8.78 3.79
N ALA A 67 2.09 -7.45 3.96
CA ALA A 67 2.01 -6.52 2.86
C ALA A 67 3.11 -6.77 1.80
N ARG A 68 2.79 -6.64 0.51
CA ARG A 68 3.75 -6.68 -0.61
C ARG A 68 3.46 -5.58 -1.60
N VAL A 69 4.50 -4.97 -2.13
CA VAL A 69 4.41 -3.99 -3.22
C VAL A 69 4.03 -4.73 -4.50
N VAL A 70 2.95 -4.29 -5.15
CA VAL A 70 2.47 -4.85 -6.42
C VAL A 70 2.71 -3.89 -7.57
N ALA A 71 2.47 -2.59 -7.37
CA ALA A 71 2.70 -1.59 -8.39
C ALA A 71 2.99 -0.21 -7.79
N VAL A 72 3.71 0.59 -8.57
CA VAL A 72 4.07 1.97 -8.27
C VAL A 72 3.79 2.80 -9.52
N GLY A 73 3.13 3.94 -9.36
CA GLY A 73 2.92 4.94 -10.39
C GLY A 73 3.70 6.22 -10.14
N SER A 74 3.32 7.32 -10.79
CA SER A 74 3.90 8.66 -10.55
C SER A 74 3.75 9.08 -9.09
N ASP A 75 2.58 8.82 -8.54
CA ASP A 75 2.02 9.37 -7.31
C ASP A 75 1.12 8.32 -6.63
N THR A 76 1.27 7.04 -7.00
CA THR A 76 0.41 5.94 -6.51
C THR A 76 1.23 4.75 -6.04
N LEU A 77 0.73 4.08 -5.01
CA LEU A 77 1.32 2.86 -4.46
C LEU A 77 0.22 1.82 -4.23
N HIS A 78 0.42 0.62 -4.77
CA HIS A 78 -0.50 -0.51 -4.64
C HIS A 78 0.15 -1.65 -3.86
N LEU A 79 -0.48 -2.06 -2.76
CA LEU A 79 -0.02 -3.14 -1.90
C LEU A 79 -1.04 -4.29 -1.85
N SER A 80 -0.59 -5.53 -1.94
CA SER A 80 -1.38 -6.69 -1.50
C SER A 80 -1.21 -6.88 0.01
N VAL A 81 -2.20 -7.45 0.69
CA VAL A 81 -2.22 -7.66 2.15
C VAL A 81 -2.75 -9.05 2.47
N ALA A 82 -1.92 -9.89 3.09
CA ALA A 82 -2.23 -11.29 3.36
C ALA A 82 -3.09 -11.49 4.61
N ALA A 83 -2.92 -10.63 5.60
CA ALA A 83 -3.62 -10.64 6.88
C ALA A 83 -4.10 -9.22 7.21
N PRO A 84 -5.19 -8.74 6.57
CA PRO A 84 -5.73 -7.41 6.83
C PRO A 84 -6.30 -7.30 8.26
N PRO A 85 -6.46 -6.08 8.80
CA PRO A 85 -7.12 -5.89 10.09
C PRO A 85 -8.55 -6.41 10.03
N THR A 86 -8.95 -7.22 11.00
CA THR A 86 -10.30 -7.85 11.04
C THR A 86 -11.16 -7.30 12.18
N ARG A 87 -10.58 -6.54 13.10
CA ARG A 87 -11.27 -5.93 14.25
C ARG A 87 -11.31 -4.42 14.10
N THR A 88 -12.44 -3.81 14.47
CA THR A 88 -12.65 -2.36 14.37
C THR A 88 -11.55 -1.53 15.04
N GLU A 89 -11.14 -1.91 16.26
CA GLU A 89 -10.07 -1.20 16.99
C GLU A 89 -8.73 -1.26 16.24
N GLU A 90 -8.41 -2.42 15.66
CA GLU A 90 -7.18 -2.62 14.90
C GLU A 90 -7.23 -1.85 13.58
N ALA A 91 -8.36 -1.92 12.87
CA ALA A 91 -8.58 -1.17 11.65
C ALA A 91 -8.50 0.34 11.88
N LEU A 92 -8.96 0.85 13.03
CA LEU A 92 -8.81 2.27 13.39
C LEU A 92 -7.34 2.68 13.59
N LEU A 93 -6.51 1.82 14.19
CA LEU A 93 -5.08 2.09 14.33
C LEU A 93 -4.37 2.07 12.97
N VAL A 94 -4.67 1.07 12.15
CA VAL A 94 -4.12 0.99 10.77
C VAL A 94 -4.60 2.17 9.92
N ALA A 95 -5.85 2.60 10.06
CA ALA A 95 -6.38 3.79 9.40
C ALA A 95 -5.61 5.05 9.81
N ALA A 96 -5.21 5.18 11.08
CA ALA A 96 -4.38 6.30 11.53
C ALA A 96 -2.97 6.24 10.95
N GLU A 97 -2.36 5.05 10.85
CA GLU A 97 -1.07 4.85 10.17
C GLU A 97 -1.16 5.21 8.69
N HIS A 98 -2.21 4.74 8.00
CA HIS A 98 -2.47 5.07 6.61
C HIS A 98 -2.66 6.57 6.40
N PHE A 99 -3.40 7.25 7.29
CA PHE A 99 -3.58 8.70 7.22
C PHE A 99 -2.27 9.47 7.41
N ALA A 100 -1.40 9.03 8.32
CA ALA A 100 -0.08 9.63 8.50
C ALA A 100 0.86 9.36 7.31
N PHE A 101 0.68 8.23 6.62
CA PHE A 101 1.45 7.84 5.44
C PHE A 101 0.96 8.55 4.16
N CYS A 102 -0.35 8.76 4.04
CA CYS A 102 -1.01 9.30 2.86
C CYS A 102 -2.34 9.95 3.27
N PRO A 103 -2.37 11.25 3.59
CA PRO A 103 -3.59 11.92 4.07
C PRO A 103 -4.75 11.93 3.06
N ASP A 104 -4.45 11.95 1.75
CA ASP A 104 -5.44 12.09 0.68
C ASP A 104 -6.40 10.92 0.58
N ILE A 105 -6.01 9.71 1.02
CA ILE A 105 -6.93 8.57 1.08
C ILE A 105 -8.18 8.85 1.95
N ILE A 106 -8.07 9.79 2.89
CA ILE A 106 -9.19 10.25 3.73
C ILE A 106 -9.73 11.57 3.21
N TRP A 107 -8.89 12.60 3.05
CA TRP A 107 -9.36 13.94 2.67
C TRP A 107 -10.02 13.99 1.30
N GLN A 108 -9.55 13.16 0.37
CA GLN A 108 -10.04 13.10 -1.01
C GLN A 108 -10.69 11.75 -1.35
N GLY A 109 -10.72 10.81 -0.40
CA GLY A 109 -11.34 9.50 -0.58
C GLY A 109 -12.87 9.52 -0.52
N ALA A 110 -13.48 8.33 -0.46
CA ALA A 110 -14.93 8.21 -0.34
C ALA A 110 -15.46 8.82 0.97
N HIS A 111 -16.64 9.44 0.88
CA HIS A 111 -17.33 10.02 2.03
C HIS A 111 -17.92 8.93 2.96
N PRO A 112 -18.00 9.18 4.27
CA PRO A 112 -17.54 10.40 4.95
C PRO A 112 -16.01 10.40 5.16
N HIS A 113 -15.41 11.59 5.18
CA HIS A 113 -13.96 11.82 5.34
C HIS A 113 -13.51 11.68 6.80
N THR A 114 -13.69 10.49 7.38
CA THR A 114 -13.32 10.21 8.76
C THR A 114 -12.46 8.95 8.86
N LEU A 115 -11.61 8.90 9.90
CA LEU A 115 -10.82 7.71 10.22
C LEU A 115 -11.71 6.48 10.43
N ALA A 116 -12.84 6.63 11.11
CA ALA A 116 -13.77 5.52 11.36
C ALA A 116 -14.34 4.93 10.06
N ALA A 117 -14.81 5.78 9.14
CA ALA A 117 -15.36 5.30 7.87
C ALA A 117 -14.28 4.75 6.93
N TYR A 118 -13.03 5.22 7.05
CA TYR A 118 -11.91 4.61 6.34
C TYR A 118 -11.53 3.25 6.96
N ALA A 119 -11.51 3.14 8.30
CA ALA A 119 -11.24 1.89 9.02
C ALA A 119 -12.23 0.78 8.63
N GLU A 120 -13.52 1.10 8.53
CA GLU A 120 -14.55 0.16 8.05
C GLU A 120 -14.23 -0.36 6.64
N ARG A 121 -13.73 0.50 5.74
CA ARG A 121 -13.41 0.12 4.35
C ARG A 121 -12.18 -0.77 4.23
N ILE A 122 -11.18 -0.61 5.11
CA ILE A 122 -9.95 -1.42 5.08
C ILE A 122 -10.05 -2.70 5.91
N THR A 123 -11.15 -2.88 6.65
CA THR A 123 -11.40 -4.11 7.41
C THR A 123 -11.59 -5.27 6.44
N ASP A 124 -10.87 -6.37 6.66
CA ASP A 124 -10.85 -7.56 5.79
C ASP A 124 -10.40 -7.28 4.32
N LEU A 125 -9.85 -6.10 4.04
CA LEU A 125 -9.46 -5.71 2.68
C LEU A 125 -8.03 -6.16 2.36
N ASN A 126 -7.91 -7.12 1.44
CA ASN A 126 -6.62 -7.70 1.03
C ASN A 126 -5.77 -6.83 0.08
N CYS A 127 -6.16 -5.58 -0.17
CA CYS A 127 -5.36 -4.63 -0.94
C CYS A 127 -5.44 -3.22 -0.35
N TRP A 128 -4.32 -2.51 -0.36
CA TRP A 128 -4.27 -1.09 0.00
C TRP A 128 -3.76 -0.29 -1.19
N GLU A 129 -4.46 0.79 -1.50
CA GLU A 129 -4.15 1.68 -2.61
C GLU A 129 -4.00 3.09 -2.05
N PHE A 130 -2.87 3.72 -2.35
CA PHE A 130 -2.51 5.07 -1.93
C PHE A 130 -2.29 5.95 -3.15
N TRP A 131 -2.69 7.22 -3.05
CA TRP A 131 -2.40 8.26 -4.02
C TRP A 131 -2.17 9.58 -3.30
N TRP A 132 -1.26 10.42 -3.81
CA TRP A 132 -0.96 11.74 -3.24
C TRP A 132 -1.14 12.79 -4.34
N ASP A 133 -2.00 13.79 -4.14
CA ASP A 133 -2.26 14.88 -5.11
C ASP A 133 -1.78 16.24 -4.56
#